data_AF-A0A6B3GIH6-F1
#
_entry.id   AF-A0A6B3GIH6-F1
#
_cell.length_a   1.000
_cell.length_b   1.000
_cell.length_c   1.000
_cell.angle_alpha   90.00
_cell.angle_beta   90.00
_cell.angle_gamma   90.00
#
_symmetry.space_group_name_H-M   'P 1'
#
loop_
_entity.id
_entity.type
_entity.pdbx_description
1 polymer ?
#
loop_
_entity_poly.entity_id
_entity_poly.type
_entity_poly.pdbx_seq_one_letter_code
_entity_poly.pdbx_strand_id
1 'polypeptide(L)' 'CDGAARTVVVGDRRATARPVLWTREVPQGGGPLAALGAGLKLTTAQYVVVLSADLPFLGRGTVDALLAAA' A
#
# COMPACT_ATOMS: atom_id res chain seq x y z
N CYS A 1 1.18 -9.31 1.65
CA CYS A 1 2.56 -8.81 1.50
C CYS A 1 3.41 -9.22 2.70
N ASP A 2 3.61 -10.53 2.94
CA ASP A 2 4.34 -10.96 4.16
C ASP A 2 5.84 -10.60 4.11
N GLY A 3 6.38 -10.31 2.92
CA GLY A 3 7.75 -9.80 2.79
C GLY A 3 7.90 -8.29 3.03
N ALA A 4 6.81 -7.55 3.22
CA ALA A 4 6.88 -6.11 3.48
C ALA A 4 7.13 -5.87 4.97
N ALA A 5 8.14 -5.06 5.31
CA ALA A 5 8.38 -4.62 6.69
C ALA A 5 7.17 -3.85 7.28
N ARG A 6 6.35 -3.24 6.42
CA ARG A 6 5.14 -2.50 6.81
C ARG A 6 4.10 -2.56 5.69
N THR A 7 2.83 -2.76 6.08
CA THR A 7 1.68 -2.66 5.16
C THR A 7 0.80 -1.50 5.61
N VAL A 8 0.60 -0.51 4.72
CA VAL A 8 -0.25 0.65 4.95
C VAL A 8 -1.43 0.60 3.99
N VAL A 9 -2.64 0.82 4.49
CA VAL A 9 -3.84 0.99 3.69
C VAL A 9 -4.32 2.43 3.86
N VAL A 10 -4.60 3.10 2.74
CA VAL A 10 -5.10 4.47 2.72
C VAL A 10 -6.59 4.44 2.41
N GLY A 11 -7.39 5.08 3.26
CA GLY A 11 -8.84 5.15 3.13
C GLY A 11 -9.56 4.74 4.41
N ASP A 12 -10.85 4.45 4.29
CA ASP A 12 -11.68 4.10 5.44
C ASP A 12 -11.35 2.68 5.95
N ARG A 13 -11.41 2.52 7.27
CA ARG A 13 -11.08 1.25 7.93
C ARG A 13 -12.11 0.18 7.57
N ARG A 14 -11.61 -1.00 7.23
CA ARG A 14 -12.40 -2.22 7.01
C ARG A 14 -11.73 -3.41 7.66
N ALA A 15 -12.50 -4.47 7.91
CA ALA A 15 -11.93 -5.73 8.40
C ALA A 15 -10.88 -6.26 7.42
N THR A 16 -9.74 -6.70 7.94
CA THR A 16 -8.64 -7.28 7.16
C THR A 16 -8.22 -8.61 7.76
N ALA A 17 -7.82 -9.56 6.92
CA ALA A 17 -7.33 -10.87 7.37
C ALA A 17 -5.97 -10.79 8.11
N ARG A 18 -5.26 -9.67 7.97
CA ARG A 18 -3.96 -9.41 8.61
C ARG A 18 -3.92 -7.98 9.15
N PRO A 19 -3.15 -7.70 10.21
CA PRO A 19 -2.95 -6.34 10.70
C PRO A 19 -2.31 -5.43 9.64
N VAL A 20 -2.79 -4.20 9.56
CA VAL A 20 -2.25 -3.14 8.69
C VAL A 20 -2.28 -1.80 9.43
N LEU A 21 -1.42 -0.87 9.01
CA LEU A 21 -1.54 0.52 9.43
C LEU A 21 -2.55 1.23 8.53
N TRP A 22 -3.35 2.10 9.14
CA TRP A 22 -4.36 2.89 8.43
C TRP A 22 -3.96 4.35 8.41
N THR A 23 -4.13 4.98 7.26
CA THR A 23 -4.07 6.42 7.09
C THR A 23 -5.13 6.85 6.11
N ARG A 24 -5.26 8.15 5.87
CA ARG A 24 -6.31 8.69 5.02
C ARG A 24 -5.76 9.86 4.20
N GLU A 25 -6.23 10.00 2.97
CA GLU A 25 -5.85 11.12 2.11
C GLU A 25 -6.27 12.46 2.73
N VAL A 26 -5.43 13.48 2.53
CA VAL A 26 -5.65 14.85 3.01
C VAL A 26 -5.51 15.82 1.84
N PRO A 27 -6.60 16.53 1.45
CA PRO A 27 -7.96 16.42 1.97
C PRO A 27 -8.62 15.07 1.62
N GLN A 28 -9.66 14.71 2.37
CA GLN A 28 -10.53 13.56 2.07
C GLN A 28 -11.01 13.61 0.62
N GLY A 29 -10.91 12.49 -0.10
CA GLY A 29 -11.30 12.43 -1.51
C GLY A 29 -10.34 13.14 -2.47
N GLY A 30 -9.15 13.56 -2.02
CA GLY A 30 -8.13 14.23 -2.85
C GLY A 30 -7.46 13.35 -3.92
N GLY A 31 -7.93 12.12 -4.10
CA GLY A 31 -7.50 11.20 -5.15
C GLY A 31 -6.20 10.44 -4.85
N PRO A 32 -5.68 9.69 -5.84
CA PRO A 32 -4.57 8.74 -5.64
C PRO A 32 -3.26 9.39 -5.17
N LEU A 33 -2.94 10.59 -5.64
CA LEU A 33 -1.69 11.27 -5.25
C LEU A 33 -1.74 11.75 -3.78
N ALA A 34 -2.87 12.27 -3.32
CA ALA A 34 -3.06 12.62 -1.92
C ALA A 34 -3.01 11.37 -1.02
N ALA A 35 -3.56 10.25 -1.49
CA ALA A 35 -3.49 8.97 -0.80
C ALA A 35 -2.03 8.46 -0.68
N LEU A 36 -1.28 8.51 -1.78
CA LEU A 36 0.15 8.17 -1.79
C LEU A 36 0.94 9.05 -0.80
N GLY A 37 0.73 10.36 -0.81
CA GLY A 37 1.39 11.27 0.13
C GLY A 37 1.09 10.94 1.59
N ALA A 38 -0.15 10.55 1.91
CA ALA A 38 -0.52 10.12 3.26
C ALA A 38 0.13 8.79 3.66
N GLY A 39 0.22 7.83 2.73
CA GLY A 39 0.83 6.52 2.94
C GLY A 39 2.35 6.58 3.11
N LEU A 40 3.05 7.32 2.23
CA LEU A 40 4.50 7.40 2.21
C LEU A 40 5.10 8.05 3.47
N LYS A 41 4.36 8.95 4.14
CA LYS A 41 4.78 9.53 5.43
C LYS A 41 4.97 8.48 6.54
N LEU A 42 4.43 7.27 6.36
CA LEU A 42 4.50 6.20 7.34
C LEU A 42 5.61 5.18 7.03
N THR A 43 6.54 5.47 6.12
CA THR A 43 7.65 4.57 5.84
C THR A 43 8.90 5.33 5.43
N THR A 44 10.05 4.73 5.71
CA THR A 44 11.36 5.18 5.22
C THR A 44 12.03 4.09 4.36
N ALA A 45 11.26 3.08 3.94
CA ALA A 45 11.77 1.98 3.13
C ALA A 45 12.28 2.49 1.78
N GLN A 46 13.40 1.93 1.32
CA GLN A 46 13.99 2.25 0.02
C GLN A 46 13.04 1.95 -1.14
N TYR A 47 12.28 0.86 -1.04
CA TYR A 47 11.30 0.45 -2.03
C TYR A 47 9.90 0.42 -1.44
N VAL A 48 8.94 0.92 -2.21
CA VAL A 48 7.52 0.89 -1.87
C VAL A 48 6.75 0.30 -3.05
N VAL A 49 6.02 -0.78 -2.79
CA VAL A 49 5.11 -1.38 -3.77
C VAL A 49 3.73 -0.78 -3.54
N VAL A 50 3.23 -0.04 -4.52
CA VAL A 50 1.89 0.57 -4.49
C VAL A 50 0.92 -0.31 -5.25
N LEU A 51 -0.19 -0.67 -4.62
CA LEU A 51 -1.18 -1.59 -5.16
C LEU A 51 -2.58 -0.99 -5.03
N SER A 52 -3.38 -1.14 -6.07
CA SER A 52 -4.82 -0.91 -5.99
C SER A 52 -5.50 -2.01 -5.17
N ALA A 53 -6.61 -1.68 -4.51
CA ALA A 53 -7.30 -2.58 -3.58
C ALA A 53 -8.19 -3.64 -4.26
N ASP A 54 -8.35 -3.55 -5.57
CA ASP A 54 -9.25 -4.32 -6.45
C ASP A 54 -8.49 -5.32 -7.35
N LEU A 55 -7.35 -5.80 -6.87
CA LEU A 55 -6.50 -6.76 -7.58
C LEU A 55 -6.64 -8.19 -6.98
N PRO A 56 -7.77 -8.90 -7.20
CA PRO A 56 -8.04 -10.19 -6.54
C PRO A 56 -7.07 -11.31 -6.95
N PHE A 57 -6.37 -11.15 -8.07
CA PHE A 57 -5.45 -12.15 -8.62
C PHE A 57 -3.97 -11.80 -8.39
N LEU A 58 -3.66 -10.72 -7.67
CA LEU A 58 -2.28 -10.33 -7.39
C LEU A 58 -1.61 -11.39 -6.51
N GLY A 59 -0.53 -11.97 -7.04
CA GLY A 59 0.28 -12.97 -6.34
C GLY A 59 1.64 -12.43 -5.91
N ARG A 60 2.33 -13.21 -5.06
CA ARG A 60 3.71 -12.94 -4.62
C ARG A 60 4.68 -12.82 -5.81
N GLY A 61 4.59 -13.72 -6.78
CA GLY A 61 5.49 -13.73 -7.93
C GLY A 61 5.43 -12.45 -8.77
N THR A 62 4.27 -11.79 -8.84
CA THR A 62 4.14 -10.48 -9.51
C THR A 62 4.96 -9.40 -8.80
N VAL A 63 4.92 -9.37 -7.46
CA VAL A 63 5.68 -8.41 -6.66
C VAL A 63 7.18 -8.68 -6.77
N ASP A 64 7.59 -9.95 -6.69
CA ASP A 64 8.99 -10.34 -6.80
C ASP A 64 9.58 -9.96 -8.17
N ALA A 65 8.84 -10.16 -9.26
CA ALA A 65 9.26 -9.76 -10.60
C ALA A 65 9.39 -8.23 -10.76
N LEU A 66 8.49 -7.45 -10.17
CA LEU A 66 8.57 -5.99 -10.17
C LEU A 66 9.79 -5.48 -9.41
N LEU A 67 10.11 -6.10 -8.26
CA LEU A 67 11.29 -5.74 -7.47
C LEU A 67 12.60 -6.09 -8.19
N ALA A 68 12.64 -7.21 -8.91
CA ALA A 68 13.82 -7.61 -9.68
C ALA A 68 14.09 -6.70 -10.90
N ALA A 69 13.07 -5.99 -11.38
CA ALA A 69 13.17 -5.10 -12.53
C ALA A 69 13.43 -3.62 -12.16
N ALA A 70 13.45 -3.29 -10.87
CA ALA A 70 13.67 -1.94 -10.34
C ALA A 70 15.16 -1.65 -10.09
#